data_AF-A0A328NEF5-F1
#
_entry.id   AF-A0A328NEF5-F1
#
_cell.length_a   1.000
_cell.length_b   1.000
_cell.length_c   1.000
_cell.angle_alpha   90.00
_cell.angle_beta   90.00
_cell.angle_gamma   90.00
#
_symmetry.space_group_name_H-M   'P 1'
#
loop_
_entity.id
_entity.type
_entity.pdbx_description
1 polymer ?
#
loop_
_entity_poly.entity_id
_entity_poly.type
_entity_poly.pdbx_seq_one_letter_code
_entity_poly.pdbx_strand_id
1 'polypeptide(L)'
;MGNLRNRAKHQPFEVAALVTTPICGILLLALDVRPPSVQMSMPEPIQVGWEVALIVVGLGGLLGILWPGQLSTGLGVELASVLVLGTITGMYAVALVAVAGQQGVVAASLIAAVPAGSFWRAAQIAIDLRCLAKGHQCSTHRRVVEGVT
;
A
#
# COMPACT_ATOMS: atom_id res chain seq x y z
N MET A 1 -7.01 16.75 -15.91
CA MET A 1 -7.33 16.65 -14.46
C MET A 1 -8.50 15.72 -14.12
N GLY A 2 -9.48 15.47 -15.00
CA GLY A 2 -10.66 14.62 -14.67
C GLY A 2 -10.36 13.13 -14.42
N ASN A 3 -9.41 12.52 -15.15
CA ASN A 3 -9.13 11.08 -15.04
C ASN A 3 -8.45 10.67 -13.71
N LEU A 4 -7.59 11.52 -13.14
CA LEU A 4 -6.84 11.22 -11.90
C LEU A 4 -7.77 11.19 -10.68
N ARG A 5 -8.65 12.20 -10.58
CA ARG A 5 -9.65 12.30 -9.51
C ARG A 5 -10.68 11.17 -9.58
N ASN A 6 -11.00 10.67 -10.77
CA ASN A 6 -11.86 9.50 -10.91
C ASN A 6 -11.19 8.24 -10.35
N ARG A 7 -9.90 8.01 -10.58
CA ARG A 7 -9.22 6.81 -10.06
C ARG A 7 -9.20 6.79 -8.52
N ALA A 8 -8.83 7.92 -7.90
CA ALA A 8 -8.87 8.08 -6.45
C ALA A 8 -10.28 7.88 -5.85
N LYS A 9 -11.33 8.32 -6.57
CA LYS A 9 -12.72 8.17 -6.12
C LYS A 9 -13.21 6.72 -6.08
N HIS A 10 -12.66 5.85 -6.92
CA HIS A 10 -13.04 4.43 -6.95
C HIS A 10 -12.32 3.58 -5.90
N GLN A 11 -11.35 4.16 -5.17
CA GLN A 11 -10.43 3.42 -4.29
C GLN A 11 -10.24 4.12 -2.93
N PRO A 12 -11.34 4.40 -2.20
CA PRO A 12 -11.29 5.22 -0.99
C PRO A 12 -10.43 4.59 0.11
N PHE A 13 -10.44 3.26 0.24
CA PHE A 13 -9.67 2.55 1.26
C PHE A 13 -8.16 2.62 1.01
N GLU A 14 -7.73 2.47 -0.24
CA GLU A 14 -6.31 2.54 -0.63
C GLU A 14 -5.77 3.96 -0.42
N VAL A 15 -6.53 4.98 -0.86
CA VAL A 15 -6.16 6.38 -0.62
C VAL A 15 -6.10 6.67 0.87
N ALA A 16 -7.07 6.21 1.66
CA ALA A 16 -7.06 6.40 3.11
C ALA A 16 -5.84 5.73 3.75
N ALA A 17 -5.49 4.49 3.35
CA ALA A 17 -4.30 3.81 3.81
C ALA A 17 -3.02 4.58 3.45
N LEU A 18 -2.89 5.02 2.20
CA LEU A 18 -1.72 5.78 1.72
C LEU A 18 -1.58 7.16 2.36
N VAL A 19 -2.68 7.83 2.71
CA VAL A 19 -2.65 9.10 3.47
C VAL A 19 -2.30 8.87 4.94
N THR A 20 -2.79 7.79 5.53
CA THR A 20 -2.56 7.49 6.96
C THR A 20 -1.15 6.99 7.21
N THR A 21 -0.57 6.25 6.27
CA THR A 21 0.80 5.70 6.37
C THR A 21 1.88 6.77 6.68
N PRO A 22 1.98 7.90 5.94
CA PRO A 22 2.99 8.92 6.20
C PRO A 22 2.66 9.71 7.48
N ILE A 23 1.38 9.91 7.81
CA ILE A 23 0.97 10.49 9.09
C ILE A 23 1.48 9.63 10.25
N CYS A 24 1.35 8.30 10.14
CA CYS A 24 1.87 7.37 11.12
C CYS A 24 3.40 7.45 11.23
N GLY A 25 4.13 7.39 10.12
CA GLY A 25 5.60 7.53 10.13
C GLY A 25 6.08 8.85 10.74
N ILE A 26 5.41 9.97 10.41
CA ILE A 26 5.72 11.28 10.98
C ILE A 26 5.44 11.32 12.48
N LEU A 27 4.31 10.78 12.93
CA LEU A 27 3.97 10.74 14.36
C LEU A 27 4.96 9.91 15.17
N LEU A 28 5.38 8.76 14.65
CA LEU A 28 6.38 7.91 15.29
C LEU A 28 7.71 8.64 15.48
N LEU A 29 8.17 9.36 14.44
CA LEU A 29 9.38 10.17 14.51
C LEU A 29 9.25 11.39 15.43
N ALA A 30 8.12 12.11 15.35
CA ALA A 30 7.91 13.35 16.08
C ALA A 30 7.69 13.11 17.59
N LEU A 31 7.07 11.99 17.95
CA LEU A 31 6.81 11.62 19.34
C LEU A 31 7.92 10.75 19.94
N ASP A 32 8.85 10.25 19.11
CA ASP A 32 9.88 9.27 19.48
C ASP A 32 9.29 8.03 20.19
N VAL A 33 8.05 7.68 19.84
CA VAL A 33 7.33 6.53 20.41
C VAL A 33 7.40 5.39 19.40
N ARG A 34 8.20 4.36 19.70
CA ARG A 34 8.27 3.14 18.88
C ARG A 34 7.47 2.01 19.53
N PRO A 35 6.68 1.22 18.76
CA PRO A 35 5.94 0.12 19.33
C PRO A 35 6.88 -0.91 19.98
N PRO A 36 6.55 -1.44 21.18
CA PRO A 36 7.41 -2.40 21.89
C PRO A 36 7.73 -3.64 21.04
N SER A 37 6.79 -4.07 20.19
CA SER A 37 6.96 -5.20 19.29
C SER A 37 8.06 -4.97 18.24
N VAL A 38 8.21 -3.73 17.75
CA VAL A 38 9.25 -3.35 16.79
C VAL A 38 10.59 -3.20 17.50
N GLN A 39 10.60 -2.59 18.70
CA GLN A 39 11.84 -2.42 19.47
C GLN A 39 12.48 -3.74 19.88
N MET A 40 11.67 -4.71 20.32
CA MET A 40 12.18 -6.00 20.78
C MET A 40 12.57 -6.95 19.63
N SER A 41 11.99 -6.75 18.45
CA SER A 41 12.18 -7.67 17.31
C SER A 41 13.19 -7.17 16.27
N MET A 42 13.54 -5.88 16.26
CA MET A 42 14.34 -5.28 15.19
C MET A 42 15.52 -4.46 15.75
N PRO A 43 16.71 -4.53 15.14
CA PRO A 43 17.82 -3.63 15.46
C PRO A 43 17.52 -2.20 14.99
N GLU A 44 18.05 -1.19 15.69
CA GLU A 44 17.81 0.25 15.43
C GLU A 44 17.83 0.70 13.96
N PRO A 45 18.81 0.32 13.11
CA PRO A 45 18.81 0.77 11.72
C PRO A 45 17.58 0.29 10.93
N ILE A 46 17.04 -0.88 11.28
CA ILE A 46 15.82 -1.40 10.65
C ILE A 46 14.58 -0.64 11.15
N GLN A 47 14.56 -0.19 12.41
CA GLN A 47 13.46 0.59 12.95
C GLN A 47 13.36 1.98 12.29
N VAL A 48 14.49 2.68 12.16
CA VAL A 48 14.56 3.97 11.45
C VAL A 48 14.19 3.77 9.97
N GLY A 49 14.72 2.72 9.34
CA GLY A 49 14.37 2.36 7.97
C GLY A 49 12.87 2.13 7.79
N TRP A 50 12.22 1.46 8.74
CA TRP A 50 10.78 1.19 8.73
C TRP A 50 9.95 2.48 8.83
N GLU A 51 10.30 3.38 9.77
CA GLU A 51 9.63 4.68 9.94
C GLU A 51 9.74 5.56 8.69
N VAL A 52 10.95 5.68 8.15
CA VAL A 52 11.19 6.45 6.92
C VAL A 52 10.45 5.83 5.74
N ALA A 53 10.43 4.50 5.66
CA ALA A 53 9.75 3.81 4.58
C ALA A 53 8.22 4.00 4.62
N LEU A 54 7.59 4.09 5.80
CA LEU A 54 6.17 4.46 5.92
C LEU A 54 5.88 5.82 5.25
N ILE A 55 6.76 6.80 5.45
CA ILE A 55 6.62 8.14 4.87
C ILE A 55 6.80 8.09 3.35
N VAL A 56 7.91 7.52 2.90
CA VAL A 56 8.28 7.48 1.47
C VAL A 56 7.24 6.69 0.67
N VAL A 57 6.77 5.57 1.19
CA VAL A 57 5.78 4.72 0.52
C VAL A 57 4.42 5.39 0.41
N GLY A 58 3.95 6.01 1.49
CA GLY A 58 2.67 6.71 1.49
C GLY A 58 2.64 7.87 0.48
N LEU A 59 3.68 8.70 0.50
CA LEU A 59 3.84 9.79 -0.46
C LEU A 59 4.03 9.26 -1.89
N GLY A 60 4.82 8.20 -2.06
CA GLY A 60 5.06 7.55 -3.34
C GLY A 60 3.77 7.01 -3.96
N GLY A 61 2.94 6.32 -3.19
CA GLY A 61 1.66 5.79 -3.68
C GLY A 61 0.66 6.88 -4.04
N LEU A 62 0.56 7.93 -3.22
CA LEU A 62 -0.25 9.10 -3.56
C LEU A 62 0.22 9.78 -4.85
N LEU A 63 1.54 9.91 -5.01
CA LEU A 63 2.14 10.46 -6.21
C LEU A 63 1.89 9.58 -7.44
N GLY A 64 1.91 8.25 -7.28
CA GLY A 64 1.53 7.29 -8.33
C GLY A 64 0.07 7.43 -8.77
N ILE A 65 -0.86 7.56 -7.82
CA ILE A 65 -2.30 7.76 -8.09
C ILE A 65 -2.56 9.11 -8.76
N LEU A 66 -1.85 10.16 -8.35
CA LEU A 66 -2.02 11.53 -8.84
C LEU A 66 -1.10 11.86 -10.02
N TRP A 67 -0.37 10.88 -10.57
CA TRP A 67 0.67 11.12 -11.57
C TRP A 67 0.12 11.75 -12.86
N PRO A 68 0.53 12.97 -13.24
CA PRO A 68 -0.03 13.66 -14.41
C PRO A 68 0.57 13.20 -15.75
N GLY A 69 1.68 12.45 -15.72
CA GLY A 69 2.41 12.01 -16.90
C GLY A 69 1.85 10.71 -17.51
N GLN A 70 2.76 9.85 -18.00
CA GLN A 70 2.38 8.57 -18.59
C GLN A 70 1.71 7.66 -17.55
N LEU A 71 0.55 7.09 -17.94
CA LEU A 71 -0.24 6.20 -17.09
C LEU A 71 0.55 4.97 -16.60
N SER A 72 1.46 4.47 -17.45
CA SER A 72 2.32 3.33 -17.11
C SER A 72 3.31 3.66 -16.00
N THR A 73 3.85 4.88 -15.95
CA THR A 73 4.74 5.33 -14.88
C THR A 73 3.98 5.47 -13.57
N GLY A 74 2.78 6.08 -13.61
CA GLY A 74 1.91 6.19 -12.42
C GLY A 74 1.53 4.84 -11.84
N LEU A 75 1.09 3.89 -12.69
CA LEU A 75 0.80 2.50 -12.28
C LEU A 75 2.04 1.77 -11.74
N GLY A 76 3.22 2.00 -12.32
CA GLY A 76 4.46 1.40 -11.82
C GLY A 76 4.85 1.91 -10.44
N VAL A 77 4.71 3.22 -10.20
CA VAL A 77 4.96 3.84 -8.89
C VAL A 77 3.92 3.38 -7.86
N GLU A 78 2.63 3.35 -8.24
CA GLU A 78 1.54 2.83 -7.41
C GLU A 78 1.82 1.37 -7.03
N LEU A 79 2.17 0.50 -7.99
CA LEU A 79 2.53 -0.89 -7.74
C LEU A 79 3.69 -1.03 -6.74
N ALA A 80 4.78 -0.30 -6.97
CA ALA A 80 5.95 -0.34 -6.10
C ALA A 80 5.60 0.09 -4.68
N SER A 81 4.85 1.19 -4.54
CA SER A 81 4.44 1.70 -3.23
C SER A 81 3.55 0.71 -2.48
N VAL A 82 2.54 0.13 -3.13
CA VAL A 82 1.60 -0.79 -2.50
C VAL A 82 2.30 -2.10 -2.13
N LEU A 83 3.23 -2.59 -2.95
CA LEU A 83 4.05 -3.76 -2.59
C LEU A 83 4.88 -3.51 -1.34
N VAL A 84 5.55 -2.35 -1.26
CA VAL A 84 6.36 -2.01 -0.10
C VAL A 84 5.47 -1.75 1.13
N LEU A 85 4.29 -1.16 0.97
CA LEU A 85 3.32 -1.01 2.06
C LEU A 85 2.91 -2.38 2.61
N GLY A 86 2.63 -3.34 1.74
CA GLY A 86 2.30 -4.70 2.12
C GLY A 86 3.44 -5.41 2.84
N THR A 87 4.69 -5.25 2.41
CA THR A 87 5.82 -5.88 3.10
C THR A 87 6.06 -5.26 4.49
N ILE A 88 6.03 -3.94 4.59
CA ILE A 88 6.24 -3.19 5.84
C ILE A 88 5.16 -3.50 6.87
N THR A 89 3.90 -3.51 6.45
CA THR A 89 2.76 -3.81 7.34
C THR A 89 2.70 -5.30 7.69
N GLY A 90 3.05 -6.19 6.76
CA GLY A 90 3.21 -7.62 7.02
C GLY A 90 4.30 -7.91 8.04
N MET A 91 5.46 -7.25 7.91
CA MET A 91 6.54 -7.34 8.89
C MET A 91 6.08 -6.91 10.28
N TYR A 92 5.32 -5.82 10.39
CA TYR A 92 4.76 -5.37 11.66
C TYR A 92 3.76 -6.38 12.26
N ALA A 93 2.90 -6.98 11.44
CA ALA A 93 1.98 -8.02 11.88
C ALA A 93 2.73 -9.25 12.45
N VAL A 94 3.81 -9.68 11.79
CA VAL A 94 4.66 -10.78 12.27
C VAL A 94 5.34 -10.41 13.60
N ALA A 95 5.89 -9.19 13.71
CA ALA A 95 6.51 -8.71 14.94
C ALA A 95 5.51 -8.66 16.11
N LEU A 96 4.26 -8.27 15.85
CA LEU A 96 3.20 -8.28 16.85
C LEU A 96 2.90 -9.68 17.38
N VAL A 97 2.77 -10.67 16.50
CA VAL A 97 2.54 -12.07 16.92
C VAL A 97 3.75 -12.60 17.67
N ALA A 98 4.97 -12.29 17.20
CA ALA A 98 6.21 -12.76 17.81
C ALA A 98 6.37 -12.28 19.26
N VAL A 99 5.97 -11.03 19.55
CA VAL A 99 6.15 -10.43 20.89
C VAL A 99 4.94 -10.64 21.80
N ALA A 100 3.72 -10.49 21.29
CA ALA A 100 2.51 -10.60 22.10
C ALA A 100 1.91 -12.02 22.16
N GLY A 101 2.49 -12.99 21.42
CA GLY A 101 2.04 -14.37 21.41
C GLY A 101 0.56 -14.54 21.02
N GLN A 102 -0.16 -15.44 21.70
CA GLN A 102 -1.58 -15.69 21.42
C GLN A 102 -2.47 -14.46 21.65
N GLN A 103 -2.11 -13.56 22.58
CA GLN A 103 -2.88 -12.34 22.84
C GLN A 103 -2.80 -11.35 21.67
N GLY A 104 -1.72 -11.39 20.89
CA GLY A 104 -1.51 -10.55 19.71
C GLY A 104 -2.21 -11.04 18.44
N VAL A 105 -2.74 -12.26 18.41
CA VAL A 105 -3.26 -12.89 17.17
C VAL A 105 -4.45 -12.13 16.59
N VAL A 106 -5.37 -11.65 17.43
CA VAL A 106 -6.54 -10.90 16.96
C VAL A 106 -6.12 -9.57 16.34
N ALA A 107 -5.24 -8.81 17.00
CA ALA A 107 -4.73 -7.55 16.47
C ALA A 107 -3.91 -7.76 15.20
N ALA A 108 -3.06 -8.78 15.17
CA ALA A 108 -2.27 -9.13 14.00
C ALA A 108 -3.15 -9.56 12.82
N SER A 109 -4.26 -10.27 13.05
CA SER A 109 -5.19 -10.67 12.00
C SER A 109 -5.89 -9.47 11.35
N LEU A 110 -6.25 -8.46 12.14
CA LEU A 110 -6.80 -7.21 11.62
C LEU A 110 -5.75 -6.42 10.83
N ILE A 111 -4.52 -6.33 11.35
CA ILE A 111 -3.43 -5.63 10.68
C ILE A 111 -3.04 -6.34 9.39
N ALA A 112 -3.11 -7.68 9.34
CA ALA A 112 -2.85 -8.50 8.16
C ALA A 112 -3.84 -8.29 7.01
N ALA A 113 -4.99 -7.64 7.25
CA ALA A 113 -5.88 -7.21 6.18
C ALA A 113 -5.22 -6.18 5.25
N VAL A 114 -4.35 -5.30 5.80
CA VAL A 114 -3.63 -4.27 5.02
C VAL A 114 -2.64 -4.88 4.02
N PRO A 115 -1.73 -5.80 4.39
CA PRO A 115 -0.85 -6.44 3.43
C PRO A 115 -1.62 -7.34 2.46
N ALA A 116 -2.67 -8.04 2.91
CA ALA A 116 -3.51 -8.83 2.00
C ALA A 116 -4.16 -7.94 0.92
N GLY A 117 -4.77 -6.82 1.31
CA GLY A 117 -5.34 -5.85 0.37
C GLY A 117 -4.28 -5.22 -0.53
N SER A 118 -3.09 -4.95 0.01
CA SER A 118 -1.97 -4.40 -0.76
C SER A 118 -1.49 -5.37 -1.83
N PHE A 119 -1.27 -6.65 -1.49
CA PHE A 119 -0.85 -7.64 -2.48
C PHE A 119 -1.94 -7.92 -3.53
N TRP A 120 -3.20 -7.94 -3.11
CA TRP A 120 -4.32 -8.05 -4.04
C TRP A 120 -4.34 -6.90 -5.06
N ARG A 121 -4.16 -5.67 -4.57
CA ARG A 121 -4.10 -4.49 -5.41
C ARG A 121 -2.88 -4.50 -6.33
N ALA A 122 -1.72 -4.89 -5.81
CA ALA A 122 -0.50 -5.05 -6.60
C ALA A 122 -0.72 -6.07 -7.75
N ALA A 123 -1.42 -7.16 -7.50
CA ALA A 123 -1.78 -8.12 -8.55
C ALA A 123 -2.68 -7.49 -9.62
N GLN A 124 -3.70 -6.71 -9.24
CA GLN A 124 -4.56 -6.00 -10.20
C GLN A 124 -3.74 -5.03 -11.07
N ILE A 125 -2.88 -4.21 -10.45
CA ILE A 125 -2.05 -3.25 -11.17
C ILE A 125 -1.07 -3.96 -12.11
N ALA A 126 -0.48 -5.09 -11.68
CA ALA A 126 0.40 -5.89 -12.53
C ALA A 126 -0.33 -6.48 -13.73
N ILE A 127 -1.59 -6.92 -13.56
CA ILE A 127 -2.44 -7.39 -14.66
C ILE A 127 -2.74 -6.23 -15.63
N ASP A 128 -3.14 -5.08 -15.11
CA ASP A 128 -3.41 -3.88 -15.91
C ASP A 128 -2.18 -3.45 -16.73
N LEU A 129 -0.99 -3.44 -16.10
CA LEU A 129 0.28 -3.14 -16.78
C LEU A 129 0.62 -4.17 -17.86
N ARG A 130 0.44 -5.47 -17.59
CA ARG A 130 0.64 -6.53 -18.60
C ARG A 130 -0.34 -6.37 -19.77
N CYS A 131 -1.58 -5.99 -19.48
CA CYS A 131 -2.61 -5.72 -20.49
C CYS A 131 -2.24 -4.51 -21.37
N LEU A 132 -1.72 -3.44 -20.76
CA LEU A 132 -1.23 -2.26 -21.49
C LEU A 132 -0.02 -2.61 -22.38
N ALA A 133 0.92 -3.40 -21.86
CA ALA A 133 2.11 -3.83 -22.59
C ALA A 133 1.80 -4.78 -23.76
N LYS A 134 0.78 -5.64 -23.62
CA LYS A 134 0.35 -6.58 -24.68
C LYS A 134 -0.54 -5.96 -25.76
N GLY A 135 -0.95 -4.70 -25.60
CA GLY A 135 -1.73 -3.96 -26.60
C GLY A 135 -3.25 -4.10 -26.44
N HIS A 136 -3.86 -3.04 -25.88
CA HIS A 136 -5.25 -2.56 -26.00
C HIS A 136 -6.47 -3.51 -25.86
N GLN A 137 -6.35 -4.83 -25.77
CA GLN A 137 -7.52 -5.73 -25.73
C GLN A 137 -8.24 -5.81 -24.37
N CYS A 138 -7.69 -5.20 -23.32
CA CYS A 138 -8.19 -5.35 -21.95
C CYS A 138 -9.34 -4.37 -21.61
N SER A 139 -9.58 -3.33 -22.41
CA SER A 139 -10.76 -2.45 -22.21
C SER A 139 -12.08 -3.12 -22.58
N THR A 140 -12.05 -4.22 -23.33
CA THR A 140 -13.24 -4.94 -23.78
C THR A 140 -13.82 -5.81 -22.66
N HIS A 141 -13.00 -6.33 -21.74
CA HIS A 141 -13.49 -7.18 -20.64
C HIS A 141 -14.21 -6.40 -19.54
N ARG A 142 -13.89 -5.11 -19.34
CA ARG A 142 -14.59 -4.25 -18.35
C ARG A 142 -15.97 -3.80 -18.84
N ARG A 143 -16.13 -3.52 -20.14
CA ARG A 143 -17.45 -3.19 -20.73
C ARG A 143 -18.41 -4.38 -20.80
N VAL A 144 -17.89 -5.60 -20.97
CA VAL A 144 -18.73 -6.81 -21.03
C VAL A 144 -19.24 -7.21 -19.64
N VAL A 145 -18.49 -6.91 -18.57
CA VAL A 145 -18.92 -7.21 -17.19
C VAL A 145 -19.84 -6.12 -16.61
N GLU A 146 -19.72 -4.86 -17.06
CA GLU A 146 -20.60 -3.75 -16.60
C GLU A 146 -21.89 -3.56 -17.43
N GLY A 147 -22.16 -4.41 -18.42
CA GLY A 147 -23.43 -4.41 -19.15
C GLY A 147 -23.62 -3.18 -20.04
N VAL A 148 -23.35 -3.34 -21.33
CA VAL A 148 -23.89 -2.42 -22.35
C VAL A 148 -24.80 -3.23 -23.27
N THR A 149 -26.07 -3.25 -22.91
CA THR A 149 -27.20 -3.08 -23.84
C THR A 149 -28.02 -1.91 -23.33
#